data_AF-A0A4Y7RHH4-F1
#
_entry.id   AF-A0A4Y7RHH4-F1
#
_cell.length_a   1.000
_cell.length_b   1.000
_cell.length_c   1.000
_cell.angle_alpha   90.00
_cell.angle_beta   90.00
_cell.angle_gamma   90.00
#
_symmetry.space_group_name_H-M   'P 1'
#
loop_
_entity.id
_entity.type
_entity.pdbx_description
1 polymer ?
#
loop_
_entity_poly.entity_id
_entity_poly.type
_entity_poly.pdbx_seq_one_letter_code
_entity_poly.pdbx_strand_id
1 'polypeptide(L)'
;MSVPFQYLFTETQPATCIEIKVPVVIEAVDVEQVVESTMTLPELAIKVDKILASIRDLRGTAVFVDENVSGDIVLVPLGGIPGVLREYTVKKVIVSGTIHKQIFFVNKNNEVRHTAEDLPFTKLVELRTPRKISNRNDVFIQFHNIDVDINWELQRASRLHQTAVVQLTAKVVEDRQIFVQICPRPRECPRGNLARDPGLEIWADAAHPVFWGASNVAQTTVSHAGAFAAEIGRLNPLLPGSLFQMVTRGIVGGRQYRLTFWVREDVFGAGVSDFSLTAEVVFFDHNGIQVGIGTQTVASTGIPETSYSQVQFVTPVTGTNVASAMIRFAFTPGSTNTNTVKIDDVMLECVPLTLGEAQI
;
A
#
# COMPACT_ATOMS: atom_id res chain seq x y z
N MET A 1 -5.37 -6.83 -14.26
CA MET A 1 -5.78 -7.17 -12.88
C MET A 1 -4.65 -7.99 -12.29
N SER A 2 -4.03 -7.53 -11.20
CA SER A 2 -3.05 -8.33 -10.46
C SER A 2 -3.73 -9.56 -9.90
N VAL A 3 -3.18 -10.74 -10.14
CA VAL A 3 -3.62 -11.99 -9.50
C VAL A 3 -3.62 -11.79 -7.96
N PRO A 4 -4.67 -12.20 -7.24
CA PRO A 4 -4.64 -12.19 -5.78
C PRO A 4 -3.55 -13.16 -5.33
N PHE A 5 -2.55 -12.62 -4.62
CA PHE A 5 -1.46 -13.40 -4.06
C PHE A 5 -1.96 -14.05 -2.76
N GLN A 6 -1.94 -15.38 -2.69
CA GLN A 6 -2.32 -16.11 -1.48
C GLN A 6 -1.05 -16.40 -0.67
N TYR A 7 -0.99 -15.91 0.56
CA TYR A 7 0.07 -16.26 1.51
C TYR A 7 -0.50 -17.23 2.53
N LEU A 8 0.15 -18.38 2.69
CA LEU A 8 -0.16 -19.33 3.76
C LEU A 8 0.59 -18.87 5.02
N PHE A 9 -0.16 -18.41 6.02
CA PHE A 9 0.39 -17.95 7.28
C PHE A 9 0.16 -19.01 8.35
N THR A 10 1.23 -19.67 8.81
CA THR A 10 1.16 -20.82 9.73
C THR A 10 1.51 -20.47 11.18
N GLU A 11 1.91 -19.23 11.47
CA GLU A 11 2.24 -18.79 12.82
C GLU A 11 0.99 -18.30 13.59
N THR A 12 0.92 -18.65 14.88
CA THR A 12 -0.10 -18.11 15.78
C THR A 12 0.27 -16.68 16.19
N GLN A 13 -0.30 -15.68 15.50
CA GLN A 13 -0.13 -14.27 15.85
C GLN A 13 -1.45 -13.65 16.33
N PRO A 14 -1.41 -12.63 17.22
CA PRO A 14 -2.61 -11.89 17.58
C PRO A 14 -3.22 -11.25 16.32
N ALA A 15 -4.43 -11.68 15.96
CA ALA A 15 -5.16 -11.13 14.83
C ALA A 15 -5.51 -9.66 15.11
N THR A 16 -4.99 -8.74 14.31
CA THR A 16 -5.46 -7.36 14.32
C THR A 16 -6.70 -7.28 13.44
N CYS A 17 -7.87 -7.11 14.07
CA CYS A 17 -9.10 -6.84 13.35
C CYS A 17 -9.23 -5.34 13.11
N ILE A 18 -9.56 -4.97 11.87
CA ILE A 18 -9.87 -3.58 11.52
C ILE A 18 -11.31 -3.53 11.04
N GLU A 19 -12.06 -2.55 11.53
CA GLU A 19 -13.38 -2.24 11.01
C GLU A 19 -13.24 -1.42 9.73
N ILE A 20 -13.84 -1.91 8.65
CA ILE A 20 -13.86 -1.21 7.36
C ILE A 20 -15.30 -1.01 6.88
N LYS A 21 -15.54 0.09 6.17
CA LYS A 21 -16.79 0.36 5.47
C LYS A 21 -16.62 -0.03 4.00
N VAL A 22 -17.42 -0.97 3.51
CA VAL A 22 -17.34 -1.47 2.13
C VAL A 22 -18.69 -1.38 1.42
N PRO A 23 -18.72 -0.94 0.15
CA PRO A 23 -19.93 -0.96 -0.66
C PRO A 23 -20.20 -2.39 -1.14
N VAL A 24 -21.28 -3.00 -0.67
CA VAL A 24 -21.70 -4.34 -1.08
C VAL A 24 -22.81 -4.21 -2.12
N VAL A 25 -22.57 -4.73 -3.32
CA VAL A 25 -23.60 -4.79 -4.36
C VAL A 25 -24.63 -5.84 -3.95
N ILE A 26 -25.87 -5.40 -3.76
CA ILE A 26 -27.01 -6.27 -3.46
C ILE A 26 -27.45 -6.98 -4.74
N GLU A 27 -27.74 -6.20 -5.78
CA GLU A 27 -28.18 -6.68 -7.07
C GLU A 27 -27.85 -5.63 -8.16
N ALA A 28 -27.62 -6.11 -9.38
CA ALA A 28 -27.52 -5.29 -10.58
C ALA A 28 -28.66 -5.66 -11.52
N VAL A 29 -29.38 -4.66 -12.02
CA VAL A 29 -30.49 -4.85 -12.96
C VAL A 29 -30.32 -3.96 -14.16
N ASP A 30 -30.54 -4.53 -15.34
CA ASP A 30 -30.58 -3.77 -16.59
C ASP A 30 -31.96 -3.15 -16.77
N VAL A 31 -31.97 -1.87 -17.13
CA VAL A 31 -33.16 -1.03 -17.23
C VAL A 31 -33.28 -0.56 -18.66
N GLU A 32 -34.41 -0.89 -19.27
CA GLU A 32 -34.80 -0.40 -20.59
C GLU A 32 -36.10 0.40 -20.47
N GLN A 33 -36.09 1.62 -20.98
CA GLN A 33 -37.26 2.49 -21.01
C GLN A 33 -37.42 3.13 -22.39
N VAL A 34 -38.55 2.84 -23.03
CA VAL A 34 -38.94 3.45 -24.30
C VAL A 34 -39.80 4.69 -24.03
N VAL A 35 -39.44 5.82 -24.62
CA VAL A 35 -40.16 7.09 -24.52
C VAL A 35 -40.49 7.58 -25.91
N GLU A 36 -41.78 7.61 -26.23
CA GLU A 36 -42.26 8.19 -27.47
C GLU A 36 -42.60 9.67 -27.27
N SER A 37 -42.27 10.47 -28.27
CA SER A 37 -42.55 11.91 -28.27
C SER A 37 -42.87 12.40 -29.67
N THR A 38 -43.69 13.45 -29.74
CA THR A 38 -43.96 14.15 -30.98
C THR A 38 -43.83 15.64 -30.71
N MET A 39 -42.93 16.29 -31.44
CA MET A 39 -42.69 17.71 -31.29
C MET A 39 -42.98 18.47 -32.58
N THR A 40 -43.31 19.75 -32.42
CA THR A 40 -43.42 20.68 -33.53
C THR A 40 -42.12 21.48 -33.63
N LEU A 41 -41.43 21.39 -34.76
CA LEU A 41 -40.24 22.17 -35.05
C LEU A 41 -40.59 23.67 -35.15
N PRO A 42 -39.72 24.58 -34.67
CA PRO A 42 -39.96 26.02 -34.74
C PRO A 42 -40.08 26.57 -36.17
N GLU A 43 -39.44 25.89 -37.12
CA GLU A 43 -39.44 26.22 -38.53
C GLU A 43 -39.81 24.98 -39.37
N LEU A 44 -40.25 25.22 -40.61
CA LEU A 44 -40.47 24.14 -41.57
C LEU A 44 -39.13 23.54 -42.01
N ALA A 45 -38.94 22.27 -41.72
CA ALA A 45 -37.79 21.45 -42.10
C ALA A 45 -38.04 20.68 -43.39
N ILE A 46 -36.97 20.56 -44.19
CA ILE A 46 -36.88 19.64 -45.33
C ILE A 46 -36.50 18.25 -44.83
N LYS A 47 -35.53 18.17 -43.91
CA LYS A 47 -35.06 16.93 -43.29
C LYS A 47 -34.51 17.19 -41.89
N VAL A 48 -34.49 16.14 -41.08
CA VAL A 48 -33.70 16.09 -39.85
C VAL A 48 -32.33 15.53 -40.21
N ASP A 49 -31.27 16.20 -39.79
CA ASP A 49 -29.89 15.79 -40.02
C ASP A 49 -29.43 14.78 -38.98
N LYS A 50 -29.55 15.14 -37.70
CA LYS A 50 -29.23 14.28 -36.56
C LYS A 50 -29.92 14.75 -35.29
N ILE A 51 -30.09 13.83 -34.35
CA ILE A 51 -30.52 14.12 -32.99
C ILE A 51 -29.40 13.65 -32.07
N LEU A 52 -28.87 14.56 -31.25
CA LEU A 52 -27.92 14.22 -30.20
C LEU A 52 -28.67 14.14 -28.88
N ALA A 53 -28.50 13.07 -28.14
CA ALA A 53 -29.16 12.88 -26.86
C ALA A 53 -28.18 12.56 -25.75
N SER A 54 -28.57 12.98 -24.55
CA SER A 54 -27.84 12.69 -23.31
C SER A 54 -28.82 12.59 -22.18
N ILE A 55 -28.49 11.78 -21.17
CA ILE A 55 -29.30 11.67 -19.97
C ILE A 55 -28.80 12.67 -18.93
N ARG A 56 -29.72 13.47 -18.40
CA ARG A 56 -29.51 14.42 -17.30
C ARG A 56 -30.32 14.04 -16.09
N ASP A 57 -29.90 14.54 -14.93
CA ASP A 57 -30.62 14.40 -13.66
C ASP A 57 -31.01 12.96 -13.29
N LEU A 58 -30.18 11.99 -13.69
CA LEU A 58 -30.44 10.58 -13.44
C LEU A 58 -30.38 10.28 -11.94
N ARG A 59 -31.48 9.74 -11.41
CA ARG A 59 -31.67 9.43 -9.99
C ARG A 59 -32.26 8.04 -9.81
N GLY A 60 -31.87 7.39 -8.72
CA GLY A 60 -32.37 6.09 -8.31
C GLY A 60 -32.91 6.15 -6.89
N THR A 61 -34.11 5.64 -6.68
CA THR A 61 -34.71 5.53 -5.35
C THR A 61 -35.08 4.09 -5.08
N ALA A 62 -34.45 3.50 -4.06
CA ALA A 62 -34.78 2.16 -3.59
C ALA A 62 -36.14 2.16 -2.89
N VAL A 63 -36.95 1.14 -3.17
CA VAL A 63 -38.24 0.90 -2.53
C VAL A 63 -38.07 -0.26 -1.56
N PHE A 64 -38.29 0.05 -0.28
CA PHE A 64 -38.17 -0.90 0.82
C PHE A 64 -39.54 -1.43 1.22
N VAL A 65 -39.59 -2.73 1.53
CA VAL A 65 -40.73 -3.38 2.14
C VAL A 65 -40.33 -3.96 3.50
N ASP A 66 -41.28 -4.00 4.42
CA ASP A 66 -41.19 -4.68 5.70
C ASP A 66 -42.14 -5.88 5.65
N GLU A 67 -41.63 -7.06 5.98
CA GLU A 67 -42.48 -8.25 6.14
C GLU A 67 -42.90 -8.30 7.61
N ASN A 68 -44.17 -7.99 7.87
CA ASN A 68 -44.70 -8.10 9.23
C ASN A 68 -44.73 -9.58 9.66
N VAL A 69 -44.80 -9.83 10.98
CA VAL A 69 -44.91 -11.18 11.59
C VAL A 69 -46.08 -12.02 11.02
N SER A 70 -47.08 -11.37 10.40
CA SER A 70 -48.24 -12.00 9.75
C SER A 70 -48.03 -12.40 8.28
N GLY A 71 -46.86 -12.11 7.68
CA GLY A 71 -46.57 -12.38 6.26
C GLY A 71 -47.11 -11.33 5.27
N ASP A 72 -47.75 -10.27 5.77
CA ASP A 72 -48.22 -9.16 4.94
C ASP A 72 -47.06 -8.21 4.59
N ILE A 73 -46.96 -7.86 3.29
CA ILE A 73 -45.97 -6.92 2.76
C ILE A 73 -46.53 -5.50 2.88
N VAL A 74 -45.92 -4.68 3.73
CA VAL A 74 -46.31 -3.28 3.91
C VAL A 74 -45.23 -2.35 3.38
N LEU A 75 -45.63 -1.35 2.59
CA LEU A 75 -44.75 -0.25 2.18
C LEU A 75 -44.37 0.57 3.43
N VAL A 76 -43.06 0.71 3.68
CA VAL A 76 -42.57 1.51 4.80
C VAL A 76 -42.62 2.99 4.43
N PRO A 77 -43.37 3.85 5.13
CA PRO A 77 -43.35 5.29 4.90
C PRO A 77 -41.97 5.89 5.18
N LEU A 78 -41.65 6.99 4.49
CA LEU A 78 -40.45 7.82 4.71
C LEU A 78 -40.54 8.53 6.08
N GLY A 79 -40.39 7.78 7.18
CA GLY A 79 -40.60 8.28 8.53
C GLY A 79 -40.69 7.16 9.55
N GLY A 80 -39.59 6.43 9.76
CA GLY A 80 -39.50 5.42 10.82
C GLY A 80 -39.16 6.02 12.18
N ILE A 81 -39.73 5.46 13.25
CA ILE A 81 -39.38 5.75 14.65
C ILE A 81 -37.93 5.25 14.88
N PRO A 82 -36.99 6.09 15.37
CA PRO A 82 -35.64 5.64 15.72
C PRO A 82 -35.68 4.58 16.83
N GLY A 83 -34.94 3.48 16.67
CA GLY A 83 -34.69 2.50 17.74
C GLY A 83 -35.37 1.13 17.61
N VAL A 84 -36.22 0.90 16.60
CA VAL A 84 -36.71 -0.46 16.29
C VAL A 84 -35.82 -1.08 15.21
N LEU A 85 -35.09 -2.14 15.56
CA LEU A 85 -34.40 -3.00 14.60
C LEU A 85 -35.46 -3.68 13.71
N ARG A 86 -35.73 -3.10 12.54
CA ARG A 86 -36.58 -3.70 11.51
C ARG A 86 -35.69 -4.19 10.38
N GLU A 87 -35.88 -5.43 9.97
CA GLU A 87 -35.22 -5.99 8.80
C GLU A 87 -35.93 -5.47 7.55
N TYR A 88 -35.32 -4.51 6.86
CA TYR A 88 -35.88 -4.02 5.60
C TYR A 88 -35.45 -4.94 4.47
N THR A 89 -36.33 -5.11 3.48
CA THR A 89 -36.01 -5.80 2.23
C THR A 89 -36.15 -4.82 1.08
N VAL A 90 -35.10 -4.66 0.27
CA VAL A 90 -35.21 -3.88 -0.97
C VAL A 90 -35.85 -4.75 -2.06
N LYS A 91 -36.94 -4.25 -2.65
CA LYS A 91 -37.74 -5.00 -3.64
C LYS A 91 -37.73 -4.38 -5.03
N LYS A 92 -37.75 -3.04 -5.10
CA LYS A 92 -37.86 -2.32 -6.36
C LYS A 92 -36.95 -1.11 -6.36
N VAL A 93 -36.61 -0.62 -7.55
CA VAL A 93 -35.88 0.63 -7.75
C VAL A 93 -36.69 1.49 -8.72
N ILE A 94 -36.91 2.74 -8.33
CA ILE A 94 -37.44 3.76 -9.23
C ILE A 94 -36.23 4.45 -9.86
N VAL A 95 -36.12 4.39 -11.18
CA VAL A 95 -35.12 5.12 -11.95
C VAL A 95 -35.82 6.26 -12.66
N SER A 96 -35.32 7.48 -12.51
CA SER A 96 -35.85 8.66 -13.17
C SER A 96 -34.75 9.57 -13.68
N GLY A 97 -35.05 10.34 -14.72
CA GLY A 97 -34.12 11.29 -15.30
C GLY A 97 -34.77 12.07 -16.44
N THR A 98 -33.96 12.85 -17.15
CA THR A 98 -34.41 13.66 -18.28
C THR A 98 -33.55 13.33 -19.51
N ILE A 99 -34.20 12.96 -20.61
CA ILE A 99 -33.54 12.83 -21.91
C ILE A 99 -33.44 14.23 -22.50
N HIS A 100 -32.23 14.79 -22.47
CA HIS A 100 -31.94 16.07 -23.11
C HIS A 100 -31.50 15.85 -24.55
N LYS A 101 -32.27 16.36 -25.49
CA LYS A 101 -32.08 16.19 -26.93
C LYS A 101 -31.73 17.53 -27.59
N GLN A 102 -30.79 17.48 -28.52
CA GLN A 102 -30.48 18.55 -29.45
C GLN A 102 -30.74 18.08 -30.87
N ILE A 103 -31.69 18.71 -31.54
CA ILE A 103 -32.21 18.27 -32.83
C ILE A 103 -31.70 19.22 -33.90
N PHE A 104 -30.92 18.70 -34.83
CA PHE A 104 -30.39 19.45 -35.98
C PHE A 104 -31.23 19.14 -37.21
N PHE A 105 -31.72 20.17 -37.89
CA PHE A 105 -32.57 20.04 -39.06
C PHE A 105 -32.24 21.10 -40.11
N VAL A 106 -32.60 20.83 -41.36
CA VAL A 106 -32.41 21.76 -42.49
C VAL A 106 -33.73 22.44 -42.79
N ASN A 107 -33.78 23.77 -42.72
CA ASN A 107 -35.00 24.53 -43.02
C ASN A 107 -35.23 24.68 -44.53
N LYS A 108 -36.34 25.34 -44.92
CA LYS A 108 -36.67 25.62 -46.33
C LYS A 108 -35.64 26.45 -47.10
N ASN A 109 -34.77 27.18 -46.41
CA ASN A 109 -33.71 28.01 -47.01
C ASN A 109 -32.38 27.26 -47.12
N ASN A 110 -32.35 25.95 -46.89
CA ASN A 110 -31.14 25.12 -46.81
C ASN A 110 -30.17 25.53 -45.68
N GLU A 111 -30.66 26.18 -44.63
CA GLU A 111 -29.87 26.53 -43.45
C GLU A 111 -30.00 25.43 -42.40
N VAL A 112 -28.88 25.11 -41.73
CA VAL A 112 -28.88 24.20 -40.57
C VAL A 112 -29.36 24.97 -39.35
N ARG A 113 -30.47 24.52 -38.76
CA ARG A 113 -31.03 25.02 -37.51
C ARG A 113 -30.94 23.94 -36.43
N HIS A 114 -31.08 24.36 -35.19
CA HIS A 114 -31.19 23.44 -34.06
C HIS A 114 -32.25 23.89 -33.06
N THR A 115 -32.82 22.91 -32.35
CA THR A 115 -33.71 23.15 -31.21
C THR A 115 -33.45 22.10 -30.15
N ALA A 116 -33.69 22.45 -28.88
CA ALA A 116 -33.57 21.53 -27.76
C ALA A 116 -34.95 21.02 -27.34
N GLU A 117 -34.98 19.82 -26.76
CA GLU A 117 -36.15 19.25 -26.10
C GLU A 117 -35.71 18.40 -24.90
N ASP A 118 -36.39 18.59 -23.77
CA ASP A 118 -36.19 17.81 -22.56
C ASP A 118 -37.39 16.89 -22.32
N LEU A 119 -37.14 15.58 -22.21
CA LEU A 119 -38.18 14.59 -21.93
C LEU A 119 -37.91 13.87 -20.60
N PRO A 120 -38.71 14.12 -19.56
CA PRO A 120 -38.59 13.36 -18.32
C PRO A 120 -39.05 11.91 -18.53
N PHE A 121 -38.36 10.97 -17.90
CA PHE A 121 -38.76 9.57 -17.83
C PHE A 121 -38.70 9.03 -16.41
N THR A 122 -39.50 8.01 -16.15
CA THR A 122 -39.48 7.24 -14.90
C THR A 122 -39.80 5.78 -15.19
N LYS A 123 -39.10 4.88 -14.51
CA LYS A 123 -39.30 3.43 -14.62
C LYS A 123 -39.16 2.78 -13.25
N LEU A 124 -40.19 2.05 -12.85
CA LEU A 124 -40.12 1.14 -11.71
C LEU A 124 -39.59 -0.22 -12.18
N VAL A 125 -38.52 -0.68 -11.55
CA VAL A 125 -37.85 -1.94 -11.87
C VAL A 125 -37.91 -2.84 -10.65
N GLU A 126 -38.35 -4.08 -10.84
CA GLU A 126 -38.35 -5.09 -9.77
C GLU A 126 -37.00 -5.78 -9.69
N LEU A 127 -36.49 -5.95 -8.47
CA LEU A 127 -35.29 -6.73 -8.21
C LEU A 127 -35.65 -8.21 -8.20
N ARG A 128 -34.81 -9.04 -8.81
CA ARG A 128 -35.03 -10.49 -8.92
C ARG A 128 -34.86 -11.17 -7.58
N THR A 129 -33.89 -10.69 -6.79
CA THR A 129 -33.55 -11.26 -5.49
C THR A 129 -33.80 -10.24 -4.38
N PRO A 130 -34.92 -10.36 -3.64
CA PRO A 130 -35.10 -9.57 -2.43
C PRO A 130 -33.99 -9.92 -1.44
N ARG A 131 -33.23 -8.91 -1.01
CA ARG A 131 -32.18 -9.06 0.00
C ARG A 131 -32.49 -8.19 1.20
N LYS A 132 -32.27 -8.78 2.38
CA LYS A 132 -32.30 -8.07 3.65
C LYS A 132 -31.16 -7.06 3.69
N ILE A 133 -31.48 -5.86 4.13
CA ILE A 133 -30.51 -4.78 4.37
C ILE A 133 -30.47 -4.47 5.86
N SER A 134 -29.32 -3.99 6.31
CA SER A 134 -29.04 -3.64 7.70
C SER A 134 -29.54 -2.23 7.99
N ASN A 135 -29.31 -1.29 7.07
CA ASN A 135 -29.71 0.10 7.23
C ASN A 135 -30.15 0.72 5.90
N ARG A 136 -31.40 1.19 5.83
CA ARG A 136 -31.95 1.85 4.64
C ARG A 136 -31.19 3.11 4.22
N ASN A 137 -30.60 3.84 5.17
CA ASN A 137 -29.89 5.09 4.89
C ASN A 137 -28.53 4.86 4.23
N ASP A 138 -28.01 3.63 4.32
CA ASP A 138 -26.74 3.22 3.69
C ASP A 138 -26.96 2.59 2.30
N VAL A 139 -28.21 2.56 1.81
CA VAL A 139 -28.55 2.05 0.48
C VAL A 139 -28.62 3.17 -0.54
N PHE A 140 -27.89 3.01 -1.63
CA PHE A 140 -27.89 3.93 -2.77
C PHE A 140 -27.80 3.18 -4.10
N ILE A 141 -28.12 3.87 -5.20
CA ILE A 141 -28.12 3.31 -6.55
C ILE A 141 -26.94 3.85 -7.33
N GLN A 142 -26.14 2.97 -7.90
CA GLN A 142 -25.08 3.33 -8.85
C GLN A 142 -25.50 2.97 -10.27
N PHE A 143 -25.32 3.90 -11.20
CA PHE A 143 -25.65 3.69 -12.61
C PHE A 143 -24.40 3.42 -13.44
N HIS A 144 -24.49 2.46 -14.35
CA HIS A 144 -23.43 2.07 -15.29
C HIS A 144 -24.03 1.87 -16.68
N ASN A 145 -23.19 1.83 -17.72
CA ASN A 145 -23.58 1.52 -19.10
C ASN A 145 -24.78 2.37 -19.59
N ILE A 146 -24.74 3.67 -19.30
CA ILE A 146 -25.85 4.58 -19.62
C ILE A 146 -25.78 4.93 -21.10
N ASP A 147 -26.81 4.58 -21.83
CA ASP A 147 -26.95 4.87 -23.25
C ASP A 147 -28.38 5.31 -23.61
N VAL A 148 -28.49 6.04 -24.72
CA VAL A 148 -29.78 6.48 -25.26
C VAL A 148 -29.77 6.47 -26.78
N ASP A 149 -30.58 5.58 -27.34
CA ASP A 149 -30.82 5.51 -28.77
C ASP A 149 -32.06 6.30 -29.14
N ILE A 150 -32.02 7.00 -30.28
CA ILE A 150 -33.18 7.73 -30.80
C ILE A 150 -33.43 7.33 -32.24
N ASN A 151 -34.65 6.86 -32.49
CA ASN A 151 -35.22 6.72 -33.82
C ASN A 151 -36.19 7.87 -34.08
N TRP A 152 -36.24 8.37 -35.30
CA TRP A 152 -37.11 9.49 -35.64
C TRP A 152 -37.70 9.40 -37.04
N GLU A 153 -38.86 10.03 -37.21
CA GLU A 153 -39.55 10.19 -38.49
C GLU A 153 -40.12 11.61 -38.60
N LEU A 154 -39.78 12.30 -39.69
CA LEU A 154 -40.36 13.60 -40.01
C LEU A 154 -41.70 13.40 -40.73
N GLN A 155 -42.77 13.24 -39.96
CA GLN A 155 -44.12 12.97 -40.49
C GLN A 155 -44.66 14.10 -41.38
N ARG A 156 -44.31 15.34 -41.06
CA ARG A 156 -44.61 16.55 -41.87
C ARG A 156 -43.46 17.53 -41.73
N ALA A 157 -43.40 18.53 -42.61
CA ALA A 157 -42.35 19.54 -42.61
C ALA A 157 -42.04 20.18 -41.24
N SER A 158 -42.99 20.26 -40.30
CA SER A 158 -42.70 20.69 -38.91
C SER A 158 -43.02 19.65 -37.84
N ARG A 159 -43.50 18.45 -38.17
CA ARG A 159 -43.95 17.47 -37.16
C ARG A 159 -42.99 16.29 -37.11
N LEU A 160 -42.24 16.20 -36.03
CA LEU A 160 -41.20 15.20 -35.83
C LEU A 160 -41.66 14.20 -34.77
N HIS A 161 -41.81 12.95 -35.17
CA HIS A 161 -42.09 11.82 -34.29
C HIS A 161 -40.77 11.14 -33.91
N GLN A 162 -40.61 10.77 -32.64
CA GLN A 162 -39.36 10.22 -32.12
C GLN A 162 -39.64 9.15 -31.07
N THR A 163 -38.84 8.10 -31.11
CA THR A 163 -38.82 7.02 -30.13
C THR A 163 -37.42 6.96 -29.54
N ALA A 164 -37.30 7.34 -28.27
CA ALA A 164 -36.05 7.22 -27.52
C ALA A 164 -36.05 5.92 -26.69
N VAL A 165 -34.96 5.17 -26.73
CA VAL A 165 -34.76 3.96 -25.92
C VAL A 165 -33.60 4.23 -24.98
N VAL A 166 -33.90 4.32 -23.68
CA VAL A 166 -32.91 4.49 -22.63
C VAL A 166 -32.49 3.12 -22.14
N GLN A 167 -31.19 2.85 -22.11
CA GLN A 167 -30.60 1.61 -21.60
C GLN A 167 -29.55 1.93 -20.54
N LEU A 168 -29.63 1.30 -19.37
CA LEU A 168 -28.66 1.48 -18.29
C LEU A 168 -28.65 0.29 -17.34
N THR A 169 -27.57 0.10 -16.61
CA THR A 169 -27.48 -0.86 -15.50
C THR A 169 -27.59 -0.12 -14.17
N ALA A 170 -28.61 -0.41 -13.38
CA ALA A 170 -28.79 0.10 -12.03
C ALA A 170 -28.28 -0.94 -11.00
N LYS A 171 -27.27 -0.58 -10.21
CA LYS A 171 -26.74 -1.39 -9.12
C LYS A 171 -27.25 -0.87 -7.79
N VAL A 172 -27.95 -1.71 -7.04
CA VAL A 172 -28.34 -1.42 -5.66
C VAL A 172 -27.17 -1.78 -4.77
N VAL A 173 -26.68 -0.81 -4.00
CA VAL A 173 -25.50 -0.96 -3.16
C VAL A 173 -25.85 -0.58 -1.73
N GLU A 174 -25.40 -1.38 -0.77
CA GLU A 174 -25.45 -1.05 0.65
C GLU A 174 -24.03 -0.89 1.17
N ASP A 175 -23.76 0.24 1.81
CA ASP A 175 -22.53 0.41 2.57
C ASP A 175 -22.61 -0.39 3.88
N ARG A 176 -21.71 -1.39 4.03
CA ARG A 176 -21.67 -2.26 5.21
C ARG A 176 -20.38 -2.09 5.99
N GLN A 177 -20.49 -2.03 7.31
CA GLN A 177 -19.35 -2.15 8.22
C GLN A 177 -19.05 -3.64 8.43
N ILE A 178 -17.82 -4.04 8.12
CA ILE A 178 -17.35 -5.40 8.36
C ILE A 178 -16.02 -5.36 9.11
N PHE A 179 -15.80 -6.37 9.94
CA PHE A 179 -14.49 -6.63 10.53
C PHE A 179 -13.69 -7.50 9.58
N VAL A 180 -12.52 -7.02 9.17
CA VAL A 180 -11.55 -7.82 8.42
C VAL A 180 -10.34 -8.10 9.29
N GLN A 181 -9.87 -9.35 9.22
CA GLN A 181 -8.57 -9.72 9.75
C GLN A 181 -7.50 -9.31 8.75
N ILE A 182 -6.58 -8.44 9.17
CA ILE A 182 -5.40 -8.13 8.37
C ILE A 182 -4.26 -9.07 8.75
N CYS A 183 -3.72 -9.79 7.78
CA CYS A 183 -2.47 -10.52 7.95
C CYS A 183 -1.31 -9.55 7.73
N PRO A 184 -0.36 -9.42 8.67
CA PRO A 184 0.87 -8.70 8.39
C PRO A 184 1.56 -9.37 7.19
N ARG A 185 2.09 -8.57 6.26
CA ARG A 185 2.96 -9.12 5.22
C ARG A 185 4.12 -9.86 5.90
N PRO A 186 4.56 -11.02 5.39
CA PRO A 186 5.76 -11.66 5.88
C PRO A 186 6.87 -10.62 5.89
N ARG A 187 7.58 -10.45 7.01
CA ARG A 187 8.73 -9.56 7.03
C ARG A 187 9.81 -10.21 6.17
N GLU A 188 9.90 -9.76 4.93
CA GLU A 188 10.97 -10.10 4.01
C GLU A 188 12.25 -9.39 4.45
N CYS A 189 13.40 -9.99 4.14
CA CYS A 189 14.68 -9.33 4.35
C CYS A 189 14.69 -8.02 3.56
N PRO A 190 14.87 -6.85 4.21
CA PRO A 190 15.05 -5.61 3.48
C PRO A 190 16.30 -5.71 2.59
N ARG A 191 16.23 -5.10 1.40
CA ARG A 191 17.38 -5.04 0.50
C ARG A 191 18.39 -4.01 0.99
N GLY A 192 19.67 -4.32 0.81
CA GLY A 192 20.77 -3.39 1.04
C GLY A 192 21.29 -3.38 2.49
N ASN A 193 22.14 -2.39 2.75
CA ASN A 193 22.84 -2.24 4.01
C ASN A 193 21.93 -1.60 5.09
N LEU A 194 21.93 -2.20 6.28
CA LEU A 194 21.17 -1.74 7.43
C LEU A 194 21.96 -0.79 8.34
N ALA A 195 23.29 -0.75 8.19
CA ALA A 195 24.13 0.21 8.90
C ALA A 195 23.91 1.63 8.36
N ARG A 196 23.90 2.62 9.25
CA ARG A 196 23.89 4.04 8.90
C ARG A 196 25.32 4.54 8.81
N ASP A 197 25.59 5.37 7.81
CA ASP A 197 26.94 5.86 7.51
C ASP A 197 27.98 4.73 7.51
N PRO A 198 27.81 3.73 6.62
CA PRO A 198 28.62 2.52 6.62
C PRO A 198 30.08 2.76 6.26
N GLY A 199 30.37 3.77 5.44
CA GLY A 199 31.72 4.22 5.12
C GLY A 199 32.34 5.14 6.18
N LEU A 200 31.65 5.38 7.30
CA LEU A 200 32.19 6.19 8.43
C LEU A 200 32.67 7.58 7.98
N GLU A 201 31.84 8.29 7.20
CA GLU A 201 32.20 9.56 6.57
C GLU A 201 31.75 10.79 7.36
N ILE A 202 30.82 10.61 8.31
CA ILE A 202 30.14 11.73 8.96
C ILE A 202 30.56 11.83 10.43
N TRP A 203 31.33 12.86 10.74
CA TRP A 203 31.93 13.10 12.05
C TRP A 203 31.55 14.47 12.62
N ALA A 204 31.25 14.54 13.91
CA ALA A 204 31.04 15.80 14.62
C ALA A 204 32.38 16.51 14.92
N ASP A 205 33.41 15.70 15.20
CA ASP A 205 34.81 16.10 15.33
C ASP A 205 35.72 14.88 15.08
N ALA A 206 37.03 15.03 15.26
CA ALA A 206 38.02 13.99 14.97
C ALA A 206 37.91 12.71 15.83
N ALA A 207 37.07 12.63 16.86
CA ALA A 207 36.89 11.44 17.71
C ALA A 207 35.43 10.95 17.80
N HIS A 208 34.46 11.74 17.33
CA HIS A 208 33.04 11.44 17.50
C HIS A 208 32.30 11.30 16.16
N PRO A 209 32.10 10.06 15.66
CA PRO A 209 31.27 9.80 14.49
C PRO A 209 29.79 10.05 14.82
N VAL A 210 29.02 10.61 13.88
CA VAL A 210 27.64 11.07 14.16
C VAL A 210 26.67 9.90 14.36
N PHE A 211 26.83 8.82 13.62
CA PHE A 211 25.91 7.67 13.64
C PHE A 211 26.41 6.47 14.44
N TRP A 212 27.62 6.56 14.99
CA TRP A 212 28.30 5.47 15.69
C TRP A 212 28.72 5.94 17.09
N GLY A 213 28.58 5.07 18.08
CA GLY A 213 29.22 5.24 19.38
C GLY A 213 30.69 4.84 19.28
N ALA A 214 31.56 5.60 19.93
CA ALA A 214 33.00 5.45 19.83
C ALA A 214 33.69 5.60 21.19
N SER A 215 34.73 4.80 21.43
CA SER A 215 35.63 4.90 22.57
C SER A 215 37.04 4.53 22.13
N ASN A 216 38.02 5.37 22.42
CA ASN A 216 39.40 5.20 21.91
C ASN A 216 39.43 5.05 20.37
N VAL A 217 38.68 5.91 19.68
CA VAL A 217 38.60 5.97 18.21
C VAL A 217 38.96 7.37 17.76
N ALA A 218 39.58 7.49 16.59
CA ALA A 218 39.72 8.75 15.88
C ALA A 218 39.41 8.59 14.39
N GLN A 219 39.05 9.69 13.75
CA GLN A 219 38.91 9.80 12.31
C GLN A 219 40.28 9.68 11.64
N THR A 220 40.33 9.01 10.50
CA THR A 220 41.52 8.93 9.64
C THR A 220 41.15 9.19 8.19
N THR A 221 42.07 9.76 7.41
CA THR A 221 41.91 9.98 5.95
C THR A 221 42.47 8.82 5.14
N VAL A 222 43.02 7.81 5.81
CA VAL A 222 43.48 6.59 5.18
C VAL A 222 42.29 5.65 5.13
N SER A 223 41.43 5.82 4.14
CA SER A 223 40.19 5.06 3.96
C SER A 223 40.33 4.00 2.86
N HIS A 224 39.40 3.04 2.84
CA HIS A 224 39.23 2.08 1.76
C HIS A 224 38.42 2.71 0.62
N ALA A 225 37.33 3.40 0.97
CA ALA A 225 36.51 4.18 0.06
C ALA A 225 36.19 5.56 0.67
N GLY A 226 35.70 6.49 -0.14
CA GLY A 226 35.35 7.82 0.35
C GLY A 226 36.55 8.62 0.90
N ALA A 227 36.31 9.46 1.92
CA ALA A 227 37.29 10.41 2.43
C ALA A 227 37.80 10.04 3.83
N PHE A 228 37.03 9.28 4.61
CA PHE A 228 37.33 9.00 6.00
C PHE A 228 37.10 7.54 6.36
N ALA A 229 37.73 7.12 7.45
CA ALA A 229 37.51 5.84 8.11
C ALA A 229 37.67 6.02 9.63
N ALA A 230 37.37 4.97 10.40
CA ALA A 230 37.56 4.98 11.85
C ALA A 230 38.82 4.21 12.25
N GLU A 231 39.70 4.82 13.04
CA GLU A 231 40.90 4.21 13.61
C GLU A 231 40.70 3.97 15.11
N ILE A 232 40.61 2.69 15.52
CA ILE A 232 40.43 2.26 16.91
C ILE A 232 41.80 1.99 17.53
N GLY A 233 42.01 2.43 18.78
CA GLY A 233 43.29 2.39 19.48
C GLY A 233 44.09 3.70 19.36
N ARG A 234 43.58 4.69 18.61
CA ARG A 234 44.34 5.90 18.26
C ARG A 234 44.67 6.82 19.44
N LEU A 235 43.77 6.93 20.41
CA LEU A 235 43.99 7.81 21.56
C LEU A 235 44.99 7.17 22.54
N ASN A 236 44.92 5.86 22.70
CA ASN A 236 45.89 5.07 23.46
C ASN A 236 45.90 3.60 22.99
N PRO A 237 46.97 3.11 22.34
CA PRO A 237 47.01 1.75 21.79
C PRO A 237 47.10 0.65 22.86
N LEU A 238 47.28 1.01 24.14
CA LEU A 238 47.28 0.08 25.28
C LEU A 238 45.93 -0.01 25.99
N LEU A 239 44.94 0.80 25.60
CA LEU A 239 43.60 0.74 26.17
C LEU A 239 42.61 0.08 25.21
N PRO A 240 41.61 -0.66 25.72
CA PRO A 240 40.52 -1.15 24.89
C PRO A 240 39.83 -0.01 24.14
N GLY A 241 39.37 -0.31 22.92
CA GLY A 241 38.59 0.62 22.11
C GLY A 241 37.35 -0.03 21.55
N SER A 242 36.33 0.76 21.25
CA SER A 242 35.10 0.27 20.66
C SER A 242 34.49 1.23 19.68
N LEU A 243 33.89 0.67 18.62
CA LEU A 243 33.07 1.37 17.64
C LEU A 243 31.78 0.58 17.48
N PHE A 244 30.61 1.19 17.68
CA PHE A 244 29.36 0.45 17.67
C PHE A 244 28.17 1.26 17.16
N GLN A 245 27.16 0.59 16.64
CA GLN A 245 25.92 1.22 16.17
C GLN A 245 24.71 0.33 16.46
N MET A 246 23.66 0.95 17.00
CA MET A 246 22.34 0.33 17.12
C MET A 246 21.55 0.45 15.81
N VAL A 247 21.12 -0.71 15.30
CA VAL A 247 20.27 -0.88 14.13
C VAL A 247 18.87 -1.30 14.59
N THR A 248 17.92 -0.38 14.52
CA THR A 248 16.53 -0.60 14.97
C THR A 248 15.53 -0.72 13.83
N ARG A 249 15.96 -0.51 12.58
CA ARG A 249 15.11 -0.59 11.39
C ARG A 249 15.56 -1.77 10.52
N GLY A 250 14.61 -2.49 9.94
CA GLY A 250 14.90 -3.59 9.02
C GLY A 250 15.38 -4.88 9.67
N ILE A 251 15.35 -4.98 11.01
CA ILE A 251 15.62 -6.24 11.70
C ILE A 251 14.37 -7.13 11.66
N VAL A 252 14.58 -8.39 11.30
CA VAL A 252 13.57 -9.40 11.03
C VAL A 252 13.98 -10.66 11.79
N GLY A 253 13.10 -11.18 12.63
CA GLY A 253 13.32 -12.43 13.35
C GLY A 253 13.29 -13.65 12.42
N GLY A 254 13.89 -14.77 12.86
CA GLY A 254 13.97 -15.99 12.06
C GLY A 254 14.92 -15.90 10.86
N ARG A 255 15.89 -14.97 10.89
CA ARG A 255 16.81 -14.70 9.77
C ARG A 255 18.26 -14.79 10.22
N GLN A 256 19.16 -14.99 9.26
CA GLN A 256 20.58 -14.77 9.47
C GLN A 256 20.95 -13.37 8.98
N TYR A 257 22.02 -12.82 9.54
CA TYR A 257 22.59 -11.56 9.09
C TYR A 257 24.03 -11.79 8.66
N ARG A 258 24.47 -11.10 7.63
CA ARG A 258 25.85 -11.07 7.19
C ARG A 258 26.44 -9.72 7.57
N LEU A 259 27.54 -9.74 8.32
CA LEU A 259 28.35 -8.56 8.56
C LEU A 259 29.61 -8.67 7.72
N THR A 260 29.86 -7.65 6.91
CA THR A 260 31.04 -7.48 6.08
C THR A 260 31.67 -6.13 6.39
N PHE A 261 32.98 -6.02 6.48
CA PHE A 261 33.68 -4.76 6.70
C PHE A 261 35.11 -4.86 6.19
N TRP A 262 35.73 -3.71 5.95
CA TRP A 262 37.13 -3.63 5.56
C TRP A 262 37.99 -3.21 6.73
N VAL A 263 39.10 -3.91 6.91
CA VAL A 263 40.03 -3.70 8.02
C VAL A 263 41.47 -3.65 7.52
N ARG A 264 42.25 -2.75 8.11
CA ARG A 264 43.70 -2.72 8.00
C ARG A 264 44.31 -2.34 9.33
N GLU A 265 45.55 -2.74 9.54
CA GLU A 265 46.35 -2.29 10.66
C GLU A 265 47.01 -0.95 10.31
N ASP A 266 47.38 -0.20 11.35
CA ASP A 266 48.31 0.92 11.24
C ASP A 266 49.53 0.64 12.10
N VAL A 267 50.70 0.71 11.48
CA VAL A 267 51.96 0.66 12.22
C VAL A 267 52.12 1.98 12.96
N PHE A 268 51.97 1.94 14.27
CA PHE A 268 52.00 3.11 15.14
C PHE A 268 53.05 2.94 16.24
N GLY A 269 53.69 4.03 16.65
CA GLY A 269 54.74 4.01 17.68
C GLY A 269 55.93 3.10 17.33
N ALA A 270 56.21 2.11 18.18
CA ALA A 270 57.35 1.20 18.03
C ALA A 270 57.11 0.04 17.03
N GLY A 271 55.92 -0.04 16.43
CA GLY A 271 55.56 -1.07 15.45
C GLY A 271 55.33 -2.45 16.04
N VAL A 272 54.86 -2.55 17.29
CA VAL A 272 54.53 -3.83 17.93
C VAL A 272 53.04 -4.13 17.73
N SER A 273 52.76 -5.16 16.93
CA SER A 273 51.43 -5.70 16.67
C SER A 273 51.07 -6.76 17.71
N ASP A 274 50.26 -6.39 18.70
CA ASP A 274 49.83 -7.26 19.80
C ASP A 274 48.38 -6.93 20.17
N PHE A 275 47.42 -7.15 19.27
CA PHE A 275 46.01 -6.87 19.56
C PHE A 275 45.06 -7.87 18.89
N SER A 276 43.81 -7.84 19.33
CA SER A 276 42.71 -8.53 18.65
C SER A 276 41.55 -7.57 18.37
N LEU A 277 40.94 -7.74 17.21
CA LEU A 277 39.71 -7.06 16.81
C LEU A 277 38.56 -8.07 16.83
N THR A 278 37.56 -7.82 17.66
CA THR A 278 36.35 -8.64 17.73
C THR A 278 35.19 -7.87 17.13
N ALA A 279 34.58 -8.41 16.07
CA ALA A 279 33.39 -7.87 15.42
C ALA A 279 32.17 -8.71 15.82
N GLU A 280 31.11 -8.04 16.29
CA GLU A 280 29.91 -8.67 16.83
C GLU A 280 28.65 -8.05 16.24
N VAL A 281 27.65 -8.89 16.04
CA VAL A 281 26.25 -8.49 15.83
C VAL A 281 25.44 -9.06 16.98
N VAL A 282 25.02 -8.20 17.90
CA VAL A 282 24.26 -8.57 19.11
C VAL A 282 22.79 -8.27 18.88
N PHE A 283 21.90 -9.24 19.06
CA PHE A 283 20.47 -9.10 18.83
C PHE A 283 19.71 -8.89 20.12
N PHE A 284 18.71 -8.01 20.10
CA PHE A 284 17.88 -7.68 21.25
C PHE A 284 16.38 -7.82 20.92
N ASP A 285 15.59 -8.22 21.90
CA ASP A 285 14.13 -8.20 21.83
C ASP A 285 13.58 -6.77 22.05
N HIS A 286 12.25 -6.63 22.08
CA HIS A 286 11.59 -5.34 22.26
C HIS A 286 11.78 -4.73 23.66
N ASN A 287 12.17 -5.53 24.65
CA ASN A 287 12.46 -5.10 26.02
C ASN A 287 13.94 -4.75 26.21
N GLY A 288 14.77 -4.86 25.16
CA GLY A 288 16.21 -4.63 25.23
C GLY A 288 17.01 -5.80 25.80
N ILE A 289 16.41 -7.00 25.91
CA ILE A 289 17.11 -8.20 26.38
C ILE A 289 17.87 -8.82 25.22
N GLN A 290 19.14 -9.17 25.44
CA GLN A 290 19.94 -9.87 24.45
C GLN A 290 19.39 -11.28 24.19
N VAL A 291 19.10 -11.59 22.93
CA VAL A 291 18.48 -12.84 22.48
C VAL A 291 19.32 -13.62 21.48
N GLY A 292 20.44 -13.04 21.01
CA GLY A 292 21.37 -13.73 20.12
C GLY A 292 22.65 -12.93 19.89
N ILE A 293 23.68 -13.61 19.39
CA ILE A 293 24.95 -12.98 19.01
C ILE A 293 25.60 -13.76 17.86
N GLY A 294 26.15 -13.03 16.89
CA GLY A 294 27.17 -13.55 15.97
C GLY A 294 28.47 -12.80 16.20
N THR A 295 29.60 -13.51 16.18
CA THR A 295 30.91 -12.94 16.50
C THR A 295 32.00 -13.50 15.60
N GLN A 296 32.98 -12.66 15.27
CA GLN A 296 34.22 -13.03 14.61
C GLN A 296 35.37 -12.24 15.25
N THR A 297 36.37 -12.95 15.75
CA THR A 297 37.61 -12.34 16.24
C THR A 297 38.73 -12.53 15.22
N VAL A 298 39.49 -11.48 14.96
CA VAL A 298 40.67 -11.47 14.10
C VAL A 298 41.84 -10.97 14.94
N ALA A 299 42.89 -11.78 15.04
CA ALA A 299 44.15 -11.37 15.65
C ALA A 299 44.90 -10.41 14.72
N SER A 300 45.74 -9.54 15.27
CA SER A 300 46.48 -8.57 14.48
C SER A 300 47.35 -9.20 13.38
N THR A 301 47.88 -10.42 13.61
CA THR A 301 48.61 -11.19 12.57
C THR A 301 47.78 -11.54 11.32
N GLY A 302 46.45 -11.50 11.41
CA GLY A 302 45.53 -11.71 10.31
C GLY A 302 45.08 -10.42 9.63
N ILE A 303 45.56 -9.25 10.05
CA ILE A 303 45.18 -7.94 9.54
C ILE A 303 46.39 -7.32 8.81
N PRO A 304 46.29 -6.98 7.51
CA PRO A 304 47.43 -6.40 6.79
C PRO A 304 47.69 -4.94 7.19
N GLU A 305 48.98 -4.56 7.26
CA GLU A 305 49.44 -3.22 7.66
C GLU A 305 49.26 -2.14 6.58
N THR A 306 49.42 -2.51 5.31
CA THR A 306 49.52 -1.52 4.20
C THR A 306 48.33 -1.53 3.26
N SER A 307 47.38 -2.45 3.44
CA SER A 307 46.22 -2.62 2.57
C SER A 307 45.01 -3.06 3.35
N TYR A 308 43.84 -2.56 2.95
CA TYR A 308 42.57 -3.05 3.47
C TYR A 308 42.32 -4.49 3.01
N SER A 309 41.78 -5.29 3.92
CA SER A 309 41.28 -6.64 3.67
C SER A 309 39.84 -6.75 4.16
N GLN A 310 39.04 -7.55 3.47
CA GLN A 310 37.64 -7.72 3.82
C GLN A 310 37.51 -8.86 4.82
N VAL A 311 36.75 -8.60 5.89
CA VAL A 311 36.30 -9.61 6.84
C VAL A 311 34.80 -9.77 6.70
N GLN A 312 34.33 -11.02 6.71
CA GLN A 312 32.91 -11.34 6.59
C GLN A 312 32.57 -12.53 7.48
N PHE A 313 31.43 -12.44 8.18
CA PHE A 313 30.82 -13.59 8.83
C PHE A 313 29.29 -13.52 8.77
N VAL A 314 28.65 -14.66 9.01
CA VAL A 314 27.19 -14.79 9.05
C VAL A 314 26.79 -15.18 10.48
N THR A 315 25.76 -14.53 11.00
CA THR A 315 25.23 -14.82 12.33
C THR A 315 24.46 -16.14 12.34
N PRO A 316 24.26 -16.76 13.52
CA PRO A 316 23.22 -17.75 13.70
C PRO A 316 21.84 -17.21 13.29
N VAL A 317 20.91 -18.12 12.98
CA VAL A 317 19.51 -17.76 12.75
C VAL A 317 18.94 -17.16 14.02
N THR A 318 18.35 -15.97 13.92
CA THR A 318 17.73 -15.27 15.04
C THR A 318 16.40 -15.89 15.44
N GLY A 319 16.00 -15.72 16.71
CA GLY A 319 14.63 -16.02 17.15
C GLY A 319 13.59 -15.11 16.46
N THR A 320 12.31 -15.46 16.56
CA THR A 320 11.21 -14.65 15.98
C THR A 320 10.96 -13.35 16.75
N ASN A 321 11.45 -13.25 17.99
CA ASN A 321 11.25 -12.12 18.90
C ASN A 321 12.31 -11.00 18.79
N VAL A 322 13.24 -11.08 17.83
CA VAL A 322 14.25 -10.03 17.63
C VAL A 322 13.62 -8.74 17.14
N ALA A 323 14.00 -7.63 17.75
CA ALA A 323 13.54 -6.28 17.41
C ALA A 323 14.66 -5.35 16.92
N SER A 324 15.88 -5.53 17.43
CA SER A 324 17.03 -4.69 17.04
C SER A 324 18.34 -5.46 17.06
N ALA A 325 19.38 -4.88 16.46
CA ALA A 325 20.73 -5.42 16.46
C ALA A 325 21.77 -4.32 16.77
N MET A 326 22.86 -4.67 17.44
CA MET A 326 24.02 -3.82 17.63
C MET A 326 25.19 -4.38 16.83
N ILE A 327 25.74 -3.58 15.93
CA ILE A 327 27.06 -3.83 15.34
C ILE A 327 28.08 -3.30 16.34
N ARG A 328 29.07 -4.11 16.73
CA ARG A 328 30.14 -3.69 17.65
C ARG A 328 31.48 -4.22 17.18
N PHE A 329 32.46 -3.33 17.11
CA PHE A 329 33.87 -3.64 16.97
C PHE A 329 34.56 -3.35 18.30
N ALA A 330 35.32 -4.32 18.81
CA ALA A 330 36.06 -4.23 20.06
C ALA A 330 37.54 -4.50 19.80
N PHE A 331 38.36 -3.48 20.01
CA PHE A 331 39.82 -3.56 19.99
C PHE A 331 40.31 -3.92 21.39
N THR A 332 41.01 -5.05 21.51
CA THR A 332 41.59 -5.53 22.76
C THR A 332 43.10 -5.63 22.60
N PRO A 333 43.86 -4.66 23.12
CA PRO A 333 45.31 -4.68 23.03
C PRO A 333 45.93 -5.61 24.09
N GLY A 334 47.05 -6.23 23.73
CA GLY A 334 48.00 -6.81 24.66
C GLY A 334 48.87 -5.74 25.32
N SER A 335 49.65 -6.15 26.32
CA SER A 335 50.41 -5.22 27.17
C SER A 335 51.57 -4.52 26.45
N THR A 336 51.98 -5.01 25.29
CA THR A 336 53.11 -4.47 24.51
C THR A 336 52.66 -3.79 23.22
N ASN A 337 51.36 -3.73 22.97
CA ASN A 337 50.82 -3.22 21.73
C ASN A 337 51.14 -1.74 21.52
N THR A 338 51.57 -1.40 20.31
CA THR A 338 51.69 0.00 19.87
C THR A 338 50.86 0.30 18.64
N ASN A 339 50.39 -0.71 17.92
CA ASN A 339 49.66 -0.55 16.66
C ASN A 339 48.15 -0.33 16.88
N THR A 340 47.48 0.19 15.85
CA THR A 340 46.04 0.49 15.86
C THR A 340 45.37 -0.21 14.68
N VAL A 341 44.04 -0.15 14.64
CA VAL A 341 43.26 -0.78 13.56
C VAL A 341 42.30 0.21 12.94
N LYS A 342 42.24 0.24 11.60
CA LYS A 342 41.30 1.06 10.83
C LYS A 342 40.18 0.18 10.28
N ILE A 343 38.95 0.68 10.38
CA ILE A 343 37.73 0.04 9.90
C ILE A 343 37.03 0.96 8.93
N ASP A 344 36.53 0.39 7.84
CA ASP A 344 35.78 1.09 6.82
C ASP A 344 34.74 0.19 6.14
N ASP A 345 33.80 0.79 5.40
CA ASP A 345 32.81 0.13 4.54
C ASP A 345 32.04 -1.02 5.23
N VAL A 346 31.40 -0.69 6.35
CA VAL A 346 30.66 -1.65 7.18
C VAL A 346 29.28 -1.96 6.59
N MET A 347 29.05 -3.22 6.24
CA MET A 347 27.81 -3.70 5.65
C MET A 347 27.13 -4.75 6.52
N LEU A 348 25.93 -4.45 7.00
CA LEU A 348 25.05 -5.41 7.67
C LEU A 348 23.86 -5.71 6.76
N GLU A 349 23.75 -6.96 6.31
CA GLU A 349 22.68 -7.42 5.42
C GLU A 349 21.84 -8.52 6.05
N CYS A 350 20.54 -8.52 5.78
CA CYS A 350 19.66 -9.65 6.09
C CYS A 350 19.84 -10.73 5.01
N VAL A 351 20.23 -11.93 5.42
CA VAL A 351 20.39 -13.07 4.50
C VAL A 351 19.02 -13.74 4.35
N PRO A 352 18.44 -13.77 3.13
CA PRO A 352 17.21 -14.51 2.90
C PRO A 352 17.46 -15.99 3.18
N LEU A 353 16.51 -16.65 3.84
CA LEU A 353 16.55 -18.11 3.94
C LEU A 353 16.52 -18.66 2.52
N THR A 354 17.58 -19.37 2.11
CA THR A 354 17.47 -20.23 0.95
C THR A 354 16.34 -21.19 1.26
N LEU A 355 15.27 -21.16 0.45
CA LEU A 355 14.28 -22.22 0.44
C LEU A 355 15.03 -23.49 0.06
N GLY A 356 15.55 -24.20 1.06
CA GLY A 356 15.98 -25.57 0.90
C GLY A 356 14.76 -26.35 0.48
N GLU A 357 14.79 -26.87 -0.75
CA GLU A 357 14.00 -27.99 -1.23
C GLU A 357 12.67 -28.20 -0.48
N ALA A 358 11.72 -27.30 -0.70
CA ALA A 358 10.33 -27.70 -0.57
C ALA A 358 10.10 -28.72 -1.69
N GLN A 359 10.21 -30.01 -1.34
CA GLN A 359 9.73 -31.08 -2.20
C GLN A 359 8.30 -30.74 -2.62
N ILE A 360 8.11 -30.74 -3.94
CA ILE A 360 6.84 -30.56 -4.65
C ILE A 360 5.86 -31.64 -4.22
#